data_AF-A0A1H1RM16-F1
#
_entry.id   AF-A0A1H1RM16-F1
#
_cell.length_a   1.000
_cell.length_b   1.000
_cell.length_c   1.000
_cell.angle_alpha   90.00
_cell.angle_beta   90.00
_cell.angle_gamma   90.00
#
_symmetry.space_group_name_H-M   'P 1'
#
loop_
_entity.id
_entity.type
_entity.pdbx_description
1 polymer ?
#
loop_
_entity_poly.entity_id
_entity_poly.type
_entity_poly.pdbx_seq_one_letter_code
_entity_poly.pdbx_strand_id
1 'polypeptide(L)' 'MSAYKMAKAVMAQGIEQAGAEGYDEQAFARAMMTEVIAVYRRARSMDDIASELKFLADNLDEDEEYAFMRP' A
#
# COMPACT_ATOMS: atom_id res chain seq x y z
N MET A 1 -15.75 4.91 7.71
CA MET A 1 -14.30 4.57 7.71
C MET A 1 -13.90 4.35 6.26
N SER A 2 -12.89 5.06 5.71
CA SER A 2 -12.47 4.91 4.31
C SER A 2 -11.52 3.71 4.14
N ALA A 3 -11.37 3.20 2.90
CA ALA A 3 -10.42 2.14 2.59
C ALA A 3 -8.98 2.53 3.00
N TYR A 4 -8.60 3.79 2.84
CA TYR A 4 -7.31 4.34 3.29
C TYR A 4 -7.12 4.24 4.81
N LYS A 5 -8.14 4.57 5.62
CA LYS A 5 -8.07 4.44 7.08
C LYS A 5 -7.91 2.99 7.51
N MET A 6 -8.58 2.07 6.82
CA MET A 6 -8.42 0.63 7.06
C MET A 6 -7.02 0.15 6.68
N ALA A 7 -6.50 0.54 5.51
CA ALA A 7 -5.16 0.19 5.07
C ALA A 7 -4.08 0.71 6.03
N LYS A 8 -4.22 1.95 6.54
CA LYS A 8 -3.32 2.52 7.55
C LYS A 8 -3.33 1.70 8.85
N ALA A 9 -4.51 1.29 9.32
CA ALA A 9 -4.64 0.44 10.51
C ALA A 9 -4.00 -0.94 10.31
N VAL A 10 -4.23 -1.58 9.15
CA VAL A 10 -3.62 -2.88 8.80
C VAL A 10 -2.09 -2.76 8.74
N MET A 11 -1.56 -1.69 8.14
CA MET A 11 -0.12 -1.46 8.07
C MET A 11 0.50 -1.31 9.46
N ALA A 12 -0.10 -0.48 10.32
CA ALA A 12 0.40 -0.28 11.69
C ALA A 12 0.40 -1.58 12.51
N GLN A 13 -0.69 -2.35 12.46
CA GLN A 13 -0.78 -3.64 13.16
C GLN A 13 0.21 -4.66 12.61
N GLY A 14 0.39 -4.69 11.29
CA GLY A 14 1.32 -5.61 10.64
C GLY A 14 2.78 -5.31 10.97
N ILE A 15 3.16 -4.03 11.04
CA ILE A 15 4.51 -3.61 11.46
C ILE A 15 4.78 -4.02 12.92
N GLU A 16 3.81 -3.82 13.81
CA GLU A 16 3.93 -4.25 15.21
C GLU A 16 4.14 -5.77 15.33
N GLN A 17 3.33 -6.56 14.62
CA GLN A 17 3.44 -8.02 14.60
C GLN A 17 4.78 -8.49 14.00
N ALA A 18 5.18 -7.91 12.87
CA ALA A 18 6.44 -8.24 12.22
C ALA A 18 7.64 -7.91 13.12
N GLY A 19 7.59 -6.78 13.82
CA GLY A 19 8.60 -6.39 14.82
C GLY A 19 8.68 -7.36 15.99
N ALA A 20 7.53 -7.86 16.48
CA ALA A 20 7.50 -8.88 17.53
C ALA A 20 8.15 -10.21 17.09
N GLU A 21 8.15 -10.51 15.79
CA GLU A 21 8.83 -11.66 15.19
C GLU A 21 10.27 -11.39 14.75
N GLY A 22 10.77 -10.15 14.93
CA GLY A 22 12.15 -9.76 14.64
C GLY A 22 12.41 -9.29 13.21
N TYR A 23 11.36 -9.02 12.43
CA TYR A 23 11.49 -8.42 11.10
C TYR A 23 11.56 -6.89 11.20
N ASP A 24 12.35 -6.26 10.34
CA ASP A 24 12.35 -4.81 10.20
C ASP A 24 11.11 -4.31 9.42
N GLU A 25 10.73 -3.05 9.68
CA GLU A 25 9.56 -2.42 9.05
C GLU A 25 9.64 -2.41 7.52
N GLN A 26 10.83 -2.22 6.96
CA GLN A 26 11.03 -2.18 5.51
C GLN A 26 10.86 -3.58 4.88
N ALA A 27 11.23 -4.65 5.58
CA ALA A 27 11.00 -6.03 5.16
C ALA A 27 9.51 -6.35 5.10
N PHE A 28 8.76 -5.96 6.12
CA PHE A 28 7.31 -6.11 6.13
C PHE A 28 6.64 -5.29 5.02
N ALA A 29 7.03 -4.03 4.83
CA ALA A 29 6.50 -3.17 3.77
C ALA A 29 6.74 -3.75 2.36
N ARG A 30 7.92 -4.33 2.10
CA ARG A 30 8.20 -5.04 0.83
C ARG A 30 7.32 -6.27 0.63
N ALA A 31 7.08 -7.05 1.68
CA ALA A 31 6.16 -8.18 1.61
C ALA A 31 4.73 -7.72 1.30
N MET A 32 4.25 -6.67 1.98
CA MET A 32 2.94 -6.07 1.71
C MET A 32 2.82 -5.54 0.27
N MET A 33 3.86 -4.92 -0.29
CA MET A 33 3.86 -4.48 -1.68
C MET A 33 3.67 -5.66 -2.65
N THR A 34 4.25 -6.82 -2.35
CA THR A 34 4.09 -8.03 -3.16
C THR A 34 2.63 -8.50 -3.18
N GLU A 35 1.96 -8.49 -2.03
CA GLU A 35 0.54 -8.83 -1.92
C GLU A 35 -0.37 -7.82 -2.64
N VAL A 36 -0.08 -6.52 -2.53
CA VAL A 36 -0.80 -5.47 -3.27
C VAL A 36 -0.71 -5.69 -4.78
N ILE A 37 0.51 -5.95 -5.28
CA ILE A 37 0.73 -6.26 -6.69
C ILE A 37 -0.06 -7.52 -7.06
N ALA A 38 0.01 -8.59 -6.27
CA ALA A 38 -0.73 -9.83 -6.54
C ALA A 38 -2.25 -9.62 -6.66
N VAL A 39 -2.83 -8.71 -5.88
CA VAL A 39 -4.24 -8.31 -6.01
C VAL A 39 -4.49 -7.57 -7.32
N TYR A 40 -3.66 -6.59 -7.67
CA TYR A 40 -3.86 -5.79 -8.89
C TYR A 40 -3.72 -6.63 -10.16
N ARG A 41 -2.80 -7.61 -10.16
CA ARG A 41 -2.60 -8.56 -11.27
C ARG A 41 -3.84 -9.37 -11.63
N ARG A 42 -4.85 -9.44 -10.76
CA ARG A 42 -6.11 -10.14 -11.04
C ARG A 42 -6.95 -9.45 -12.11
N ALA A 43 -6.76 -8.14 -12.32
CA ALA A 43 -7.60 -7.34 -13.21
C ALA A 43 -6.84 -6.30 -14.05
N ARG A 44 -5.53 -6.11 -13.84
CA ARG A 44 -4.72 -5.09 -14.50
C ARG A 44 -3.46 -5.69 -15.15
N SER A 45 -2.99 -5.05 -16.23
CA SER A 45 -1.70 -5.38 -16.86
C SER A 45 -0.53 -4.94 -15.98
N MET A 46 0.69 -5.43 -16.24
CA MET A 46 1.86 -4.99 -15.45
C MET A 46 2.20 -3.52 -15.70
N ASP A 47 1.96 -3.03 -16.92
CA ASP A 47 2.24 -1.64 -17.29
C ASP A 47 1.28 -0.67 -16.58
N ASP A 48 0.01 -1.05 -16.44
CA ASP A 48 -0.97 -0.28 -15.67
C ASP A 48 -0.60 -0.22 -14.18
N ILE A 49 -0.19 -1.37 -13.62
CA ILE A 49 0.26 -1.46 -12.22
C ILE A 49 1.48 -0.57 -11.99
N ALA A 50 2.49 -0.66 -12.86
CA ALA A 50 3.70 0.14 -12.74
C ALA A 50 3.40 1.63 -12.82
N SER A 51 2.52 2.04 -13.74
CA SER A 51 2.09 3.44 -13.89
C SER A 51 1.36 3.96 -12.66
N GLU A 52 0.46 3.16 -12.08
CA GLU A 52 -0.28 3.53 -10.88
C GLU A 52 0.62 3.57 -9.63
N LEU A 53 1.50 2.59 -9.43
CA LEU A 53 2.45 2.60 -8.32
C LEU A 53 3.38 3.82 -8.40
N LYS A 54 3.85 4.15 -9.60
CA LYS A 54 4.63 5.37 -9.81
C LYS A 54 3.82 6.62 -9.46
N PHE A 55 2.59 6.72 -9.94
CA PHE A 55 1.71 7.83 -9.61
C PHE A 55 1.49 7.97 -8.09
N LEU A 56 1.18 6.87 -7.40
CA LEU A 56 0.98 6.89 -5.95
C LEU A 56 2.26 7.29 -5.20
N ALA A 57 3.43 6.79 -5.61
CA ALA A 57 4.70 7.13 -5.00
C ALA A 57 5.07 8.61 -5.23
N ASP A 58 4.82 9.15 -6.42
CA ASP A 58 5.09 10.54 -6.76
C ASP A 58 4.17 11.53 -6.02
N ASN A 59 3.03 11.05 -5.50
CA ASN A 59 1.98 11.87 -4.89
C ASN A 59 1.63 11.40 -3.46
N LEU A 60 2.55 10.72 -2.77
CA LEU A 60 2.35 10.28 -1.40
C LEU A 60 2.59 11.47 -0.45
N ASP A 61 1.55 12.26 -0.20
CA ASP A 61 1.59 13.32 0.81
C ASP A 61 1.20 12.77 2.19
N GLU A 62 1.90 13.22 3.24
CA GLU A 62 1.63 12.79 4.63
C GLU A 62 0.30 13.36 5.18
N ASP A 63 -0.22 14.43 4.56
CA ASP A 63 -1.36 15.22 5.03
C ASP A 63 -2.63 15.16 4.16
N GLU A 64 -2.57 14.60 2.94
CA GLU A 64 -3.74 14.53 2.05
C GLU A 64 -4.48 13.18 2.23
N GLU A 65 -5.62 13.21 2.94
CA GLU A 65 -6.62 12.15 2.82
C GLU A 65 -7.04 12.05 1.35
N TYR A 66 -6.40 11.17 0.58
CA TYR A 66 -6.68 10.90 -0.83
C TYR A 66 -8.19 10.82 -1.10
N ALA A 67 -8.77 11.96 -1.49
CA ALA A 67 -10.10 12.03 -2.06
C ALA A 67 -9.92 11.54 -3.50
N PHE A 68 -10.07 10.22 -3.68
CA PHE A 68 -10.09 9.59 -5.00
C PHE A 68 -11.35 10.06 -5.76
N MET A 69 -11.36 11.32 -6.21
CA MET A 69 -12.29 11.82 -7.21
C MET A 69 -11.64 11.59 -8.56
N ARG A 70 -12.13 10.60 -9.29
CA ARG A 70 -12.09 10.63 -10.75
C ARG A 70 -13.50 10.98 -11.25
N PRO A 71 -13.65 11.90 -12.22
CA PRO A 71 -14.94 12.21 -12.84
C PRO A 71 -15.49 11.04 -13.67
#